data_AF-B0YE86-F1
#
_entry.id   AF-B0YE86-F1
#
_cell.length_a   1.000
_cell.length_b   1.000
_cell.length_c   1.000
_cell.angle_alpha   90.00
_cell.angle_beta   90.00
_cell.angle_gamma   90.00
#
_symmetry.space_group_name_H-M   'P 1'
#
loop_
_entity.id
_entity.type
_entity.pdbx_description
1 polymer ?
#
loop_
_entity_poly.entity_id
_entity_poly.type
_entity_poly.pdbx_seq_one_letter_code
_entity_poly.pdbx_strand_id
1 'polypeptide(L)'
;MLLNLPPELIQLVLQSSTTPSFLQVAFSCRTLYEIASSSREVILHHLHKTPGLKVDTHSLKTRQLFQLLMKRSFQQLYGAQFSAKCTTFCFEHFALDARASSLASHGDRDIALALKGRQDVYVLQAKDGKLHLKAQLRSSEDQQGRIEVLKTAFDREGGVNVLYRLVPAMDEDGFGATHPFVRHAIQSGPRVTVYMARHSLQTPNEPIRVCAFPDHAEYEPLALAAAGESTFAISWQHFRESDDYEVVLYNSPKQSSSNTPGVIGTLRFSAVLVHPVL
;
A
#
# COMPACT_ATOMS: atom_id res chain seq x y z
N MET A 1 -25.27 -2.77 -37.66
CA MET A 1 -23.83 -3.12 -37.74
C MET A 1 -23.04 -1.85 -37.50
N LEU A 2 -22.28 -1.76 -36.39
CA LEU A 2 -21.50 -0.57 -36.02
C LEU A 2 -20.50 -0.14 -37.12
N LEU A 3 -19.96 -1.11 -37.85
CA LEU A 3 -19.03 -0.90 -38.96
C LEU A 3 -19.65 -0.30 -40.23
N ASN A 4 -20.98 -0.19 -40.30
CA ASN A 4 -21.67 0.45 -41.42
C ASN A 4 -21.84 1.97 -41.21
N LEU A 5 -21.43 2.48 -40.05
CA LEU A 5 -21.46 3.91 -39.76
C LEU A 5 -20.23 4.61 -40.37
N PRO A 6 -20.35 5.89 -40.78
CA PRO A 6 -19.21 6.73 -41.11
C PRO A 6 -18.18 6.77 -39.97
N PRO A 7 -16.86 6.82 -40.29
CA PRO A 7 -15.79 6.88 -39.29
C PRO A 7 -15.97 8.00 -38.26
N GLU A 8 -16.53 9.13 -38.65
CA GLU A 8 -16.75 10.30 -37.79
C GLU A 8 -17.78 10.00 -36.70
N LEU A 9 -18.86 9.29 -37.04
CA LEU A 9 -19.85 8.84 -36.06
C LEU A 9 -19.27 7.79 -35.12
N ILE A 10 -18.43 6.89 -35.64
CA ILE A 10 -17.72 5.90 -34.82
C ILE A 10 -16.77 6.61 -33.85
N GLN A 11 -16.03 7.62 -34.31
CA GLN A 11 -15.14 8.43 -33.47
C GLN A 11 -15.89 9.15 -32.35
N LEU A 12 -17.09 9.68 -32.63
CA LEU A 12 -17.93 10.34 -31.64
C LEU A 12 -18.43 9.37 -30.56
N VAL A 13 -18.84 8.16 -30.97
CA VAL A 13 -19.18 7.07 -30.01
C VAL A 13 -17.95 6.71 -29.17
N LEU A 14 -16.79 6.53 -29.80
CA LEU A 14 -15.53 6.21 -29.12
C LEU A 14 -15.15 7.28 -28.09
N GLN A 15 -15.25 8.57 -28.44
CA GLN A 15 -14.96 9.70 -27.55
C GLN A 15 -15.87 9.73 -26.32
N SER A 16 -17.15 9.36 -26.48
CA SER A 16 -18.13 9.34 -25.39
C SER A 16 -17.92 8.19 -24.39
N SER A 17 -17.10 7.19 -24.76
CA SER A 17 -16.87 6.00 -23.94
C SER A 17 -15.82 6.21 -22.83
N THR A 18 -15.74 5.25 -21.90
CA THR A 18 -14.63 5.20 -20.95
C THR A 18 -13.35 4.74 -21.65
N THR A 19 -12.16 5.14 -21.17
CA THR A 19 -10.89 4.69 -21.78
C THR A 19 -10.76 3.16 -21.89
N PRO A 20 -11.13 2.35 -20.87
CA PRO A 20 -11.13 0.90 -21.02
C PRO A 20 -12.04 0.39 -22.14
N SER A 21 -13.26 0.93 -22.26
CA SER A 21 -14.20 0.57 -23.33
C SER A 21 -13.70 0.99 -24.70
N PHE A 22 -13.14 2.20 -24.83
CA PHE A 22 -12.49 2.69 -26.04
C PHE A 22 -11.42 1.71 -26.53
N LEU A 23 -10.52 1.28 -25.65
CA LEU A 23 -9.47 0.33 -25.99
C LEU A 23 -10.03 -1.03 -26.38
N GLN A 24 -11.01 -1.55 -25.63
CA GLN A 24 -11.66 -2.80 -25.96
C GLN A 24 -12.28 -2.78 -27.36
N VAL A 25 -12.99 -1.70 -27.70
CA VAL A 25 -13.59 -1.52 -29.03
C VAL A 25 -12.49 -1.37 -30.09
N ALA A 26 -11.44 -0.58 -29.84
CA ALA A 26 -10.33 -0.41 -30.75
C ALA A 26 -9.61 -1.74 -31.06
N PHE A 27 -9.46 -2.63 -30.08
CA PHE A 27 -8.82 -3.94 -30.26
C PHE A 27 -9.76 -5.05 -30.75
N SER A 28 -11.05 -4.77 -30.90
CA SER A 28 -12.00 -5.80 -31.35
C SER A 28 -11.85 -6.16 -32.84
N CYS A 29 -11.49 -5.20 -33.69
CA CYS A 29 -11.21 -5.45 -35.10
C CYS A 29 -10.27 -4.42 -35.72
N ARG A 30 -9.71 -4.76 -36.89
CA ARG A 30 -8.74 -3.91 -37.59
C ARG A 30 -9.31 -2.54 -37.99
N THR A 31 -10.54 -2.49 -38.50
CA THR A 31 -11.18 -1.23 -38.92
C THR A 31 -11.35 -0.27 -37.74
N LEU A 32 -11.81 -0.77 -36.59
CA LEU A 32 -11.98 0.04 -35.39
C LEU A 32 -10.64 0.49 -34.82
N TYR A 33 -9.61 -0.36 -34.89
CA TYR A 33 -8.26 0.02 -34.54
C TYR A 33 -7.75 1.19 -35.38
N GLU A 34 -7.92 1.13 -36.70
CA GLU A 34 -7.50 2.19 -37.63
C GLU A 34 -8.28 3.49 -37.39
N ILE A 35 -9.59 3.42 -37.15
CA ILE A 35 -10.43 4.59 -36.82
C ILE A 35 -10.02 5.20 -35.47
N ALA A 36 -9.82 4.38 -34.44
CA ALA A 36 -9.46 4.82 -33.09
C ALA A 36 -8.05 5.44 -33.03
N SER A 37 -7.10 4.88 -33.78
CA SER A 37 -5.69 5.31 -33.77
C SER A 37 -5.38 6.49 -34.70
N SER A 38 -6.32 6.89 -35.56
CA SER A 38 -6.16 7.99 -36.51
C SER A 38 -6.70 9.33 -36.00
N SER A 39 -7.66 9.33 -35.06
CA SER A 39 -8.24 10.56 -34.52
C SER A 39 -7.43 11.13 -33.36
N ARG A 40 -6.68 12.20 -33.64
CA ARG A 40 -5.86 12.89 -32.62
C ARG A 40 -6.71 13.40 -31.45
N GLU A 41 -7.87 13.98 -31.73
CA GLU A 41 -8.74 14.57 -30.71
C GLU A 41 -9.28 13.51 -29.74
N VAL A 42 -9.75 12.37 -30.28
CA VAL A 42 -10.24 11.25 -29.46
C VAL A 42 -9.12 10.68 -28.60
N ILE A 43 -7.91 10.51 -29.15
CA ILE A 43 -6.76 10.01 -28.39
C ILE A 43 -6.38 10.98 -27.26
N LEU A 44 -6.34 12.29 -27.54
CA LEU A 44 -6.04 13.29 -26.53
C LEU A 44 -7.12 13.30 -25.44
N HIS A 45 -8.40 13.16 -25.80
CA HIS A 45 -9.50 13.07 -24.84
C HIS A 45 -9.28 11.92 -23.84
N HIS A 46 -8.94 10.73 -24.33
CA HIS A 46 -8.65 9.57 -23.47
C HIS A 46 -7.34 9.71 -22.69
N LEU A 47 -6.31 10.36 -23.25
CA LEU A 47 -5.05 10.65 -22.54
C LEU A 47 -5.27 11.57 -21.33
N HIS A 48 -6.14 12.56 -21.44
CA HIS A 48 -6.48 13.45 -20.31
C HIS A 48 -7.23 12.72 -19.20
N LYS A 49 -8.04 11.72 -19.54
CA LYS A 49 -8.77 10.87 -18.58
C LYS A 49 -7.91 9.77 -17.95
N THR A 50 -6.73 9.48 -18.53
CA THR A 50 -5.89 8.35 -18.08
C THR A 50 -4.76 8.84 -17.18
N PRO A 51 -4.65 8.37 -15.93
CA PRO A 51 -3.57 8.74 -15.01
C PRO A 51 -2.18 8.50 -15.61
N GLY A 52 -1.26 9.44 -15.37
CA GLY A 52 0.15 9.33 -15.78
C GLY A 52 0.86 10.67 -15.79
N LEU A 53 2.20 10.63 -15.88
CA LEU A 53 3.06 11.82 -15.92
C LEU A 53 2.61 12.75 -17.06
N LYS A 54 2.44 14.05 -16.78
CA LYS A 54 2.17 15.06 -17.81
C LYS A 54 3.38 15.16 -18.74
N VAL A 55 3.19 14.82 -20.01
CA VAL A 55 4.18 14.93 -21.07
C VAL A 55 3.65 15.97 -22.04
N ASP A 56 4.53 16.76 -22.67
CA ASP A 56 4.12 17.62 -23.77
C ASP A 56 3.51 16.78 -24.89
N THR A 57 2.21 16.94 -25.10
CA THR A 57 1.45 16.19 -26.10
C THR A 57 1.37 16.92 -27.44
N HIS A 58 1.73 18.23 -27.49
CA HIS A 58 1.63 19.04 -28.70
C HIS A 58 2.66 18.66 -29.74
N SER A 59 3.89 18.33 -29.32
CA SER A 59 4.98 17.91 -30.19
C SER A 59 4.87 16.47 -30.72
N LEU A 60 4.01 15.63 -30.12
CA LEU A 60 3.88 14.21 -30.47
C LEU A 60 2.96 13.99 -31.66
N LYS A 61 3.37 13.11 -32.59
CA LYS A 61 2.52 12.63 -33.71
C LYS A 61 1.37 11.77 -33.17
N THR A 62 0.25 11.68 -33.91
CA THR A 62 -0.95 10.91 -33.50
C THR A 62 -0.63 9.46 -33.12
N ARG A 63 0.23 8.78 -33.90
CA ARG A 63 0.67 7.42 -33.58
C ARG A 63 1.43 7.32 -32.25
N GLN A 64 2.26 8.33 -31.93
CA GLN A 64 2.99 8.39 -30.66
C GLN A 64 2.03 8.67 -29.50
N LEU A 65 1.02 9.51 -29.70
CA LEU A 65 -0.04 9.73 -28.71
C LEU A 65 -0.82 8.45 -28.43
N PHE A 66 -1.16 7.68 -29.46
CA PHE A 66 -1.84 6.40 -29.28
C PHE A 66 -0.97 5.39 -28.51
N GLN A 67 0.33 5.32 -28.83
CA GLN A 67 1.29 4.49 -28.06
C GLN A 67 1.42 4.94 -26.60
N LEU A 68 1.42 6.25 -26.34
CA LEU A 68 1.45 6.80 -24.99
C LEU A 68 0.17 6.43 -24.22
N LEU A 69 -0.99 6.55 -24.85
CA LEU A 69 -2.28 6.15 -24.28
C LEU A 69 -2.25 4.67 -23.91
N MET A 70 -1.79 3.82 -24.82
CA MET A 70 -1.64 2.38 -24.59
C MET A 70 -0.73 2.09 -23.41
N LYS A 71 0.45 2.72 -23.36
CA LYS A 71 1.40 2.54 -22.26
C LYS A 71 0.78 2.90 -20.92
N ARG A 72 0.16 4.09 -20.81
CA ARG A 72 -0.49 4.52 -19.57
C ARG A 72 -1.65 3.58 -19.19
N SER A 73 -2.46 3.21 -20.16
CA SER A 73 -3.62 2.34 -19.93
C SER A 73 -3.21 0.95 -19.42
N PHE A 74 -2.14 0.36 -19.97
CA PHE A 74 -1.60 -0.90 -19.46
C PHE A 74 -1.03 -0.78 -18.05
N GLN A 75 -0.39 0.35 -17.70
CA GLN A 75 0.07 0.62 -16.34
C GLN A 75 -1.10 0.70 -15.34
N GLN A 76 -2.27 1.13 -15.80
CA GLN A 76 -3.52 1.15 -15.03
C GLN A 76 -4.32 -0.15 -15.13
N LEU A 77 -3.76 -1.19 -15.75
CA LEU A 77 -4.43 -2.49 -15.97
C LEU A 77 -5.76 -2.38 -16.74
N TYR A 78 -5.95 -1.33 -17.55
CA TYR A 78 -7.14 -1.20 -18.38
C TYR A 78 -7.20 -2.33 -19.39
N GLY A 79 -8.34 -3.02 -19.43
CA GLY A 79 -8.55 -4.18 -20.29
C GLY A 79 -8.19 -5.51 -19.62
N ALA A 80 -7.50 -5.48 -18.46
CA ALA A 80 -7.25 -6.69 -17.69
C ALA A 80 -8.56 -7.38 -17.29
N GLN A 81 -9.65 -6.65 -17.09
CA GLN A 81 -10.95 -7.26 -16.79
C GLN A 81 -11.50 -8.17 -17.91
N PHE A 82 -11.02 -8.03 -19.15
CA PHE A 82 -11.50 -8.83 -20.28
C PHE A 82 -10.57 -9.99 -20.63
N SER A 83 -9.27 -9.85 -20.38
CA SER A 83 -8.26 -10.84 -20.78
C SER A 83 -7.57 -11.52 -19.60
N ALA A 84 -7.63 -10.96 -18.39
CA ALA A 84 -7.01 -11.58 -17.22
C ALA A 84 -7.92 -12.68 -16.68
N LYS A 85 -7.31 -13.83 -16.40
CA LYS A 85 -7.94 -14.84 -15.55
C LYS A 85 -7.89 -14.33 -14.12
N CYS A 86 -9.00 -13.79 -13.63
CA CYS A 86 -9.12 -13.38 -12.24
C CYS A 86 -9.38 -14.61 -11.36
N THR A 87 -8.55 -14.80 -10.34
CA THR A 87 -8.83 -15.75 -9.26
C THR A 87 -9.13 -14.93 -8.02
N THR A 88 -10.37 -15.01 -7.52
CA THR A 88 -10.75 -14.34 -6.28
C THR A 88 -10.42 -15.24 -5.10
N PHE A 89 -9.72 -14.69 -4.10
CA PHE A 89 -9.43 -15.36 -2.85
C PHE A 89 -10.23 -14.71 -1.74
N CYS A 90 -11.00 -15.52 -1.01
CA CYS A 90 -11.85 -15.06 0.08
C CYS A 90 -11.24 -15.50 1.41
N PHE A 91 -11.04 -14.55 2.32
CA PHE A 91 -10.61 -14.82 3.70
C PHE A 91 -11.84 -14.92 4.59
N GLU A 92 -12.67 -15.94 4.36
CA GLU A 92 -13.89 -16.28 5.11
C GLU A 92 -14.65 -15.08 5.69
N HIS A 93 -14.43 -14.78 6.98
CA HIS A 93 -15.14 -13.78 7.78
C HIS A 93 -14.35 -12.47 7.96
N PHE A 94 -13.18 -12.34 7.34
CA PHE A 94 -12.27 -11.24 7.57
C PHE A 94 -12.15 -10.34 6.34
N ALA A 95 -12.35 -9.05 6.58
CA ALA A 95 -12.05 -8.03 5.58
C ALA A 95 -10.54 -7.80 5.50
N LEU A 96 -10.00 -7.78 4.29
CA LEU A 96 -8.63 -7.34 4.03
C LEU A 96 -8.53 -5.83 4.20
N ASP A 97 -7.46 -5.37 4.84
CA ASP A 97 -7.08 -3.97 4.83
C ASP A 97 -6.09 -3.71 3.69
N ALA A 98 -6.62 -3.29 2.55
CA ALA A 98 -5.80 -2.98 1.37
C ALA A 98 -4.82 -1.83 1.61
N ARG A 99 -5.09 -0.90 2.54
CA ARG A 99 -4.21 0.23 2.84
C ARG A 99 -3.06 -0.16 3.76
N ALA A 100 -3.26 -1.21 4.56
CA ALA A 100 -2.24 -1.77 5.42
C ALA A 100 -1.42 -2.88 4.72
N SER A 101 -1.95 -3.48 3.65
CA SER A 101 -1.30 -4.53 2.87
C SER A 101 -0.24 -4.00 1.90
N SER A 102 0.68 -4.85 1.46
CA SER A 102 1.74 -4.49 0.51
C SER A 102 2.11 -5.61 -0.45
N LEU A 103 2.60 -5.23 -1.62
CA LEU A 103 3.22 -6.13 -2.59
C LEU A 103 4.73 -5.93 -2.59
N ALA A 104 5.50 -7.03 -2.62
CA ALA A 104 6.95 -6.95 -2.75
C ALA A 104 7.32 -6.26 -4.08
N SER A 105 8.19 -5.25 -4.01
CA SER A 105 8.65 -4.51 -5.19
C SER A 105 9.75 -5.23 -5.97
N HIS A 106 10.33 -6.29 -5.38
CA HIS A 106 11.44 -7.06 -5.94
C HIS A 106 11.34 -8.54 -5.57
N GLY A 107 11.91 -9.41 -6.40
CA GLY A 107 11.99 -10.86 -6.15
C GLY A 107 10.74 -11.63 -6.58
N ASP A 108 10.42 -12.67 -5.81
CA ASP A 108 9.17 -13.40 -5.96
C ASP A 108 7.99 -12.46 -5.70
N ARG A 109 6.87 -12.67 -6.40
CA ARG A 109 5.65 -11.85 -6.27
C ARG A 109 4.94 -12.11 -4.94
N ASP A 110 5.63 -11.78 -3.85
CA ASP A 110 5.18 -11.94 -2.49
C ASP A 110 4.23 -10.80 -2.12
N ILE A 111 3.17 -11.16 -1.40
CA ILE A 111 2.08 -10.29 -1.00
C ILE A 111 1.94 -10.41 0.51
N ALA A 112 1.98 -9.28 1.22
CA ALA A 112 1.64 -9.22 2.63
C ALA A 112 0.21 -8.68 2.74
N LEU A 113 -0.71 -9.51 3.23
CA LEU A 113 -2.12 -9.19 3.40
C LEU A 113 -2.44 -8.99 4.87
N ALA A 114 -2.82 -7.78 5.24
CA ALA A 114 -3.25 -7.43 6.58
C ALA A 114 -4.77 -7.61 6.73
N LEU A 115 -5.21 -8.18 7.86
CA LEU A 115 -6.62 -8.26 8.20
C LEU A 115 -7.07 -6.98 8.93
N LYS A 116 -8.21 -6.42 8.53
CA LYS A 116 -8.73 -5.18 9.10
C LYS A 116 -9.03 -5.34 10.59
N GLY A 117 -8.45 -4.46 11.41
CA GLY A 117 -8.67 -4.42 12.86
C GLY A 117 -8.03 -5.56 13.65
N ARG A 118 -7.12 -6.32 13.02
CA ARG A 118 -6.38 -7.44 13.64
C ARG A 118 -4.88 -7.23 13.50
N GLN A 119 -4.12 -8.02 14.25
CA GLN A 119 -2.66 -8.08 14.19
C GLN A 119 -2.11 -9.10 13.18
N ASP A 120 -2.98 -9.90 12.56
CA ASP A 120 -2.58 -10.97 11.65
C ASP A 120 -2.17 -10.42 10.27
N VAL A 121 -0.97 -10.79 9.81
CA VAL A 121 -0.51 -10.56 8.44
C VAL A 121 -0.21 -11.90 7.76
N TYR A 122 -0.83 -12.14 6.61
CA TYR A 122 -0.56 -13.32 5.79
C TYR A 122 0.43 -12.98 4.69
N VAL A 123 1.57 -13.66 4.66
CA VAL A 123 2.57 -13.53 3.60
C VAL A 123 2.36 -14.65 2.60
N LEU A 124 2.01 -14.29 1.37
CA LEU A 124 1.61 -15.20 0.30
C LEU A 124 2.51 -15.01 -0.91
N GLN A 125 2.85 -16.09 -1.59
CA GLN A 125 3.52 -16.06 -2.89
C GLN A 125 2.49 -16.21 -4.01
N ALA A 126 2.46 -15.27 -4.95
CA ALA A 126 1.69 -15.44 -6.19
C ALA A 126 2.54 -16.19 -7.24
N LYS A 127 2.21 -17.46 -7.46
CA LYS A 127 2.90 -18.33 -8.43
C LYS A 127 1.89 -19.15 -9.22
N ASP A 128 2.09 -19.26 -10.54
CA ASP A 128 1.25 -20.06 -11.44
C ASP A 128 -0.27 -19.76 -11.33
N GLY A 129 -0.62 -18.49 -11.06
CA GLY A 129 -2.02 -18.06 -10.88
C GLY A 129 -2.67 -18.49 -9.56
N LYS A 130 -1.88 -19.02 -8.63
CA LYS A 130 -2.30 -19.43 -7.28
C LYS A 130 -1.58 -18.60 -6.22
N LEU A 131 -2.21 -18.49 -5.05
CA LEU A 131 -1.57 -17.94 -3.85
C LEU A 131 -1.13 -19.09 -2.95
N HIS A 132 0.13 -19.07 -2.56
CA HIS A 132 0.72 -20.04 -1.63
C HIS A 132 1.09 -19.33 -0.34
N LEU A 133 0.59 -19.81 0.80
CA LEU A 133 0.96 -19.26 2.10
C LEU A 133 2.43 -19.56 2.40
N LYS A 134 3.23 -18.51 2.63
CA LYS A 134 4.62 -18.63 3.08
C LYS A 134 4.72 -18.55 4.60
N ALA A 135 4.03 -17.57 5.19
CA ALA A 135 4.09 -17.30 6.62
C ALA A 135 2.84 -16.57 7.10
N GLN A 136 2.57 -16.70 8.40
CA GLN A 136 1.64 -15.85 9.13
C GLN A 136 2.42 -15.09 10.19
N LEU A 137 2.37 -13.76 10.13
CA LEU A 137 3.05 -12.88 11.07
C LEU A 137 2.04 -12.34 12.08
N ARG A 138 2.50 -12.16 13.31
CA ARG A 138 1.74 -11.59 14.43
C ARG A 138 2.68 -10.75 15.27
N SER A 139 2.11 -9.84 16.06
CA SER A 139 2.91 -9.14 17.05
C SER A 139 3.42 -10.13 18.10
N SER A 140 4.66 -9.95 18.54
CA SER A 140 5.25 -10.69 19.66
C SER A 140 4.79 -10.17 21.02
N GLU A 141 4.11 -9.03 21.04
CA GLU A 141 3.64 -8.40 22.26
C GLU A 141 2.33 -9.04 22.71
N ASP A 142 2.40 -9.85 23.76
CA ASP A 142 1.23 -10.33 24.51
C ASP A 142 0.75 -9.21 25.44
N GLN A 143 0.28 -8.11 24.84
CA GLN A 143 -0.23 -6.95 25.58
C GLN A 143 -1.75 -6.98 25.68
N GLN A 144 -2.25 -6.59 26.85
CA GLN A 144 -3.67 -6.50 27.13
C GLN A 144 -4.27 -5.28 26.40
N GLY A 145 -4.83 -5.53 25.22
CA GLY A 145 -5.32 -4.49 24.32
C GLY A 145 -5.65 -5.01 22.94
N ARG A 146 -6.07 -4.11 22.05
CA ARG A 146 -6.30 -4.41 20.63
C ARG A 146 -5.08 -3.95 19.84
N ILE A 147 -4.47 -4.90 19.11
CA ILE A 147 -3.36 -4.62 18.20
C ILE A 147 -3.90 -4.66 16.77
N GLU A 148 -3.60 -3.62 16.00
CA GLU A 148 -4.00 -3.48 14.60
C GLU A 148 -2.79 -3.26 13.71
N VAL A 149 -2.81 -3.83 12.49
CA VAL A 149 -1.80 -3.55 11.47
C VAL A 149 -2.14 -2.25 10.75
N LEU A 150 -1.23 -1.29 10.74
CA LEU A 150 -1.36 -0.03 10.02
C LEU A 150 -0.75 -0.07 8.61
N LYS A 151 0.45 -0.65 8.49
CA LYS A 151 1.21 -0.74 7.24
C LYS A 151 2.13 -1.96 7.23
N THR A 152 2.31 -2.56 6.07
CA THR A 152 3.35 -3.56 5.82
C THR A 152 4.29 -3.09 4.72
N ALA A 153 5.55 -3.49 4.78
CA ALA A 153 6.52 -3.28 3.70
C ALA A 153 7.54 -4.41 3.66
N PHE A 154 7.82 -4.91 2.46
CA PHE A 154 8.94 -5.83 2.23
C PHE A 154 10.25 -5.03 2.20
N ASP A 155 11.29 -5.56 2.84
CA ASP A 155 12.65 -5.07 2.66
C ASP A 155 13.40 -5.90 1.60
N ARG A 156 14.59 -5.42 1.20
CA ARG A 156 15.41 -6.08 0.17
C ARG A 156 16.17 -7.30 0.68
N GLU A 157 16.17 -7.53 1.99
CA GLU A 157 16.91 -8.61 2.67
C GLU A 157 16.00 -9.79 3.02
N GLY A 158 14.76 -9.81 2.52
CA GLY A 158 13.81 -10.91 2.72
C GLY A 158 13.04 -10.83 4.04
N GLY A 159 12.97 -9.65 4.66
CA GLY A 159 12.12 -9.37 5.81
C GLY A 159 10.84 -8.62 5.44
N VAL A 160 9.85 -8.72 6.33
CA VAL A 160 8.60 -7.96 6.28
C VAL A 160 8.54 -7.07 7.52
N ASN A 161 8.44 -5.77 7.29
CA ASN A 161 8.26 -4.77 8.33
C ASN A 161 6.77 -4.51 8.49
N VAL A 162 6.28 -4.61 9.72
CA VAL A 162 4.87 -4.45 10.05
C VAL A 162 4.75 -3.34 11.10
N LEU A 163 4.03 -2.28 10.75
CA LEU A 163 3.71 -1.18 11.64
C LEU A 163 2.39 -1.49 12.34
N TYR A 164 2.43 -1.58 13.65
CA TYR A 164 1.30 -1.89 14.52
C TYR A 164 0.84 -0.66 15.29
N ARG A 165 -0.45 -0.65 15.60
CA ARG A 165 -1.08 0.24 16.59
C ARG A 165 -1.56 -0.62 17.75
N LEU A 166 -1.07 -0.33 18.94
CA LEU A 166 -1.66 -0.85 20.17
C LEU A 166 -2.62 0.17 20.74
N VAL A 167 -3.86 -0.29 20.93
CA VAL A 167 -4.88 0.40 21.70
C VAL A 167 -5.04 -0.38 23.02
N PRO A 168 -4.59 0.18 24.16
CA PRO A 168 -4.69 -0.52 25.44
C PRO A 168 -6.16 -0.79 25.81
N ALA A 169 -6.44 -1.95 26.40
CA ALA A 169 -7.76 -2.26 26.91
C ALA A 169 -8.05 -1.38 28.15
N MET A 170 -9.06 -0.51 28.06
CA MET A 170 -9.51 0.28 29.19
C MET A 170 -10.58 -0.50 29.93
N ASP A 171 -10.39 -0.71 31.23
CA ASP A 171 -11.44 -1.21 32.11
C ASP A 171 -12.29 -0.02 32.57
N GLU A 172 -13.23 0.42 31.73
CA GLU A 172 -14.09 1.58 32.02
C GLU A 172 -15.01 1.33 33.24
N ASP A 173 -15.23 0.07 33.61
CA ASP A 173 -16.10 -0.35 34.72
C ASP A 173 -15.34 -0.79 35.99
N GLY A 174 -14.00 -0.70 36.00
CA GLY A 174 -13.18 -1.11 37.14
C GLY A 174 -13.36 -0.20 38.37
N PHE A 175 -13.17 -0.75 39.58
CA PHE A 175 -13.30 -0.05 40.87
C PHE A 175 -12.50 1.27 41.00
N GLY A 176 -11.52 1.52 40.11
CA GLY A 176 -10.74 2.76 40.04
C GLY A 176 -11.28 3.85 39.08
N ALA A 177 -12.26 3.55 38.22
CA ALA A 177 -12.76 4.45 37.17
C ALA A 177 -13.49 5.70 37.71
N THR A 178 -13.89 5.71 38.98
CA THR A 178 -14.47 6.88 39.65
C THR A 178 -13.44 7.82 40.26
N HIS A 179 -12.18 7.40 40.39
CA HIS A 179 -11.13 8.21 41.00
C HIS A 179 -10.76 9.41 40.09
N PRO A 180 -10.68 10.64 40.61
CA PRO A 180 -10.49 11.84 39.78
C PRO A 180 -9.27 11.79 38.86
N PHE A 181 -8.16 11.23 39.34
CA PHE A 181 -6.93 11.08 38.56
C PHE A 181 -7.03 9.99 37.49
N VAL A 182 -7.82 8.93 37.74
CA VAL A 182 -8.07 7.85 36.78
C VAL A 182 -9.06 8.34 35.72
N ARG A 183 -10.10 9.09 36.11
CA ARG A 183 -11.00 9.78 35.17
C ARG A 183 -10.24 10.76 34.29
N HIS A 184 -9.35 11.57 34.87
CA HIS A 184 -8.53 12.50 34.11
C HIS A 184 -7.58 11.76 33.16
N ALA A 185 -7.00 10.62 33.58
CA ALA A 185 -6.15 9.77 32.73
C ALA A 185 -6.93 9.07 31.59
N ILE A 186 -8.16 8.62 31.85
CA ILE A 186 -9.08 8.07 30.84
C ILE A 186 -9.49 9.18 29.85
N GLN A 187 -9.81 10.38 30.36
CA GLN A 187 -10.22 11.55 29.56
C GLN A 187 -9.08 12.16 28.74
N SER A 188 -7.82 11.97 29.14
CA SER A 188 -6.66 12.39 28.33
C SER A 188 -6.39 11.48 27.14
N GLY A 189 -7.23 10.45 26.94
CA GLY A 189 -7.20 9.54 25.81
C GLY A 189 -6.21 8.40 26.01
N PRO A 190 -6.50 7.20 25.47
CA PRO A 190 -5.55 6.10 25.53
C PRO A 190 -4.25 6.52 24.85
N ARG A 191 -3.11 6.27 25.50
CA ARG A 191 -1.79 6.38 24.85
C ARG A 191 -1.70 5.28 23.81
N VAL A 192 -2.16 5.61 22.60
CA VAL A 192 -2.03 4.76 21.44
C VAL A 192 -0.56 4.67 21.11
N THR A 193 -0.01 3.46 21.20
CA THR A 193 1.41 3.23 20.91
C THR A 193 1.53 2.71 19.50
N VAL A 194 2.31 3.41 18.66
CA VAL A 194 2.70 2.91 17.35
C VAL A 194 4.09 2.32 17.46
N TYR A 195 4.26 1.11 16.92
CA TYR A 195 5.55 0.45 16.87
C TYR A 195 5.69 -0.38 15.60
N MET A 196 6.91 -0.56 15.13
CA MET A 196 7.25 -1.39 13.99
C MET A 196 7.91 -2.67 14.49
N ALA A 197 7.50 -3.81 13.95
CA ALA A 197 8.18 -5.08 14.10
C ALA A 197 8.73 -5.57 12.75
N ARG A 198 9.97 -6.04 12.73
CA ARG A 198 10.55 -6.71 11.56
C ARG A 198 10.53 -8.23 11.73
N HIS A 199 9.95 -8.92 10.76
CA HIS A 199 9.91 -10.39 10.69
C HIS A 199 10.80 -10.89 9.55
N SER A 200 11.73 -11.80 9.84
CA SER A 200 12.51 -12.48 8.80
C SER A 200 11.70 -13.63 8.20
N LEU A 201 11.61 -13.70 6.88
CA LEU A 201 11.00 -14.85 6.19
C LEU A 201 11.98 -16.01 6.00
N GLN A 202 13.28 -15.75 6.08
CA GLN A 202 14.33 -16.75 5.92
C GLN A 202 14.63 -17.48 7.25
N THR A 203 14.52 -16.73 8.34
CA THR A 203 14.80 -17.18 9.71
C THR A 203 13.60 -16.88 10.61
N PRO A 204 12.49 -17.65 10.52
CA PRO A 204 11.25 -17.36 11.25
C PRO A 204 11.40 -17.33 12.79
N ASN A 205 12.44 -17.99 13.31
CA ASN A 205 12.75 -18.06 14.73
C ASN A 205 13.73 -16.98 15.20
N GLU A 206 14.15 -16.07 14.31
CA GLU A 206 15.01 -14.96 14.68
C GLU A 206 14.26 -13.98 15.60
N PRO A 207 14.92 -13.38 16.60
CA PRO A 207 14.31 -12.38 17.44
C PRO A 207 13.70 -11.25 16.62
N ILE A 208 12.42 -10.96 16.88
CA ILE A 208 11.71 -9.87 16.23
C ILE A 208 12.27 -8.55 16.76
N ARG A 209 12.76 -7.70 15.85
CA ARG A 209 13.21 -6.34 16.20
C ARG A 209 12.00 -5.43 16.27
N VAL A 210 11.87 -4.70 17.38
CA VAL A 210 10.72 -3.82 17.65
C VAL A 210 11.20 -2.39 17.88
N CYS A 211 10.50 -1.43 17.28
CA CYS A 211 10.84 -0.01 17.32
C CYS A 211 9.58 0.79 17.64
N ALA A 212 9.55 1.53 18.74
CA ALA A 212 8.40 2.35 19.12
C ALA A 212 8.57 3.82 18.67
N PHE A 213 7.45 4.50 18.42
CA PHE A 213 7.41 5.90 17.97
C PHE A 213 6.61 6.78 18.93
N PRO A 214 7.08 6.98 20.18
CA PRO A 214 6.32 7.75 21.18
C PRO A 214 6.12 9.22 20.78
N ASP A 215 7.06 9.79 20.04
CA ASP A 215 7.02 11.21 19.61
C ASP A 215 5.98 11.46 18.51
N HIS A 216 5.43 10.40 17.89
CA HIS A 216 4.46 10.47 16.80
C HIS A 216 3.07 9.99 17.25
N ALA A 217 2.77 10.11 18.56
CA ALA A 217 1.47 9.71 19.12
C ALA A 217 0.29 10.48 18.50
N GLU A 218 0.55 11.70 18.03
CA GLU A 218 -0.43 12.58 17.37
C GLU A 218 -0.39 12.50 15.83
N TYR A 219 0.28 11.49 15.29
CA TYR A 219 0.40 11.29 13.84
C TYR A 219 -0.19 9.95 13.40
N GLU A 220 -0.72 9.94 12.18
CA GLU A 220 -1.15 8.75 11.46
C GLU A 220 -0.14 8.39 10.35
N PRO A 221 0.31 7.13 10.25
CA PRO A 221 1.22 6.73 9.19
C PRO A 221 0.47 6.55 7.88
N LEU A 222 0.84 7.34 6.87
CA LEU A 222 0.28 7.26 5.52
C LEU A 222 0.94 6.18 4.67
N ALA A 223 2.27 6.05 4.79
CA ALA A 223 3.06 5.11 4.01
C ALA A 223 4.27 4.59 4.80
N LEU A 224 4.71 3.38 4.45
CA LEU A 224 5.90 2.73 5.00
C LEU A 224 6.74 2.21 3.82
N ALA A 225 8.05 2.46 3.88
CA ALA A 225 9.02 1.89 2.95
C ALA A 225 10.21 1.34 3.74
N ALA A 226 10.66 0.13 3.40
CA ALA A 226 11.81 -0.50 4.05
C ALA A 226 12.90 -0.79 3.01
N ALA A 227 14.14 -0.39 3.33
CA ALA A 227 15.29 -0.62 2.45
C ALA A 227 16.06 -1.89 2.82
N GLY A 228 16.15 -2.19 4.12
CA GLY A 228 16.87 -3.35 4.65
C GLY A 228 16.54 -3.55 6.13
N GLU A 229 17.33 -4.35 6.85
CA GLU A 229 17.05 -4.70 8.24
C GLU A 229 16.99 -3.51 9.21
N SER A 230 17.76 -2.46 8.95
CA SER A 230 17.92 -1.34 9.87
C SER A 230 17.45 0.00 9.33
N THR A 231 16.97 0.06 8.10
CA THR A 231 16.68 1.32 7.42
C THR A 231 15.30 1.28 6.80
N PHE A 232 14.44 2.19 7.25
CA PHE A 232 13.07 2.34 6.79
C PHE A 232 12.64 3.80 6.89
N ALA A 233 11.62 4.17 6.13
CA ALA A 233 11.02 5.49 6.16
C ALA A 233 9.51 5.39 6.37
N ILE A 234 8.96 6.31 7.15
CA ILE A 234 7.53 6.44 7.38
C ILE A 234 7.10 7.84 6.99
N SER A 235 6.00 7.93 6.25
CA SER A 235 5.30 9.19 6.03
C SER A 235 4.20 9.30 7.07
N TRP A 236 4.19 10.41 7.80
CA TRP A 236 3.27 10.72 8.87
C TRP A 236 2.41 11.92 8.51
N GLN A 237 1.18 11.95 9.01
CA GLN A 237 0.27 13.08 8.92
C GLN A 237 -0.36 13.33 10.27
N HIS A 238 -0.35 14.59 10.71
CA HIS A 238 -0.96 14.95 11.98
C HIS A 238 -2.48 14.71 11.93
N PHE A 239 -3.07 14.10 12.97
CA PHE A 239 -4.49 13.69 12.89
C PHE A 239 -5.47 14.88 12.89
N ARG A 240 -5.05 16.08 13.35
CA ARG A 240 -5.88 17.30 13.35
C ARG A 240 -5.56 18.26 12.21
N GLU A 241 -4.33 18.22 11.71
CA GLU A 241 -3.81 19.22 10.78
C GLU A 241 -3.38 18.48 9.51
N SER A 242 -4.28 18.42 8.53
CA SER A 242 -4.05 17.64 7.30
C SER A 242 -2.86 18.14 6.48
N ASP A 243 -2.47 19.39 6.65
CA ASP A 243 -1.36 20.03 5.95
C ASP A 243 -0.01 19.82 6.66
N ASP A 244 -0.03 19.31 7.89
CA ASP A 244 1.18 18.90 8.60
C ASP A 244 1.51 17.44 8.29
N TYR A 245 2.51 17.27 7.43
CA TYR A 245 3.03 15.97 7.03
C TYR A 245 4.55 15.96 7.09
N GLU A 246 5.08 14.80 7.45
CA GLU A 246 6.52 14.59 7.47
C GLU A 246 6.88 13.23 6.89
N VAL A 247 8.11 13.12 6.39
CA VAL A 247 8.71 11.86 5.98
C VAL A 247 10.00 11.71 6.77
N VAL A 248 10.01 10.70 7.63
CA VAL A 248 11.14 10.47 8.54
C VAL A 248 11.86 9.20 8.12
N LEU A 249 13.16 9.33 7.85
CA LEU A 249 14.06 8.20 7.63
C LEU A 249 14.63 7.75 8.98
N TYR A 250 14.43 6.49 9.32
CA TYR A 250 14.93 5.86 10.53
C TYR A 250 16.09 4.93 10.19
N ASN A 251 17.19 5.07 10.94
CA ASN A 251 18.32 4.15 10.88
C ASN A 251 18.60 3.55 12.26
N SER A 252 18.49 2.23 12.38
CA SER A 252 18.93 1.50 13.56
C SER A 252 20.43 1.22 13.43
N PRO A 253 21.25 1.49 14.45
CA PRO A 253 22.53 0.80 14.53
C PRO A 253 22.28 -0.72 14.62
N LYS A 254 23.07 -1.53 13.90
CA LYS A 254 23.10 -2.98 14.10
C LYS A 254 23.58 -3.25 15.52
N GLN A 255 22.75 -3.81 16.39
CA GLN A 255 23.21 -4.28 17.70
C GLN A 255 24.26 -5.39 17.47
N SER A 256 25.41 -5.27 18.12
CA SER A 256 26.34 -6.38 18.28
C SER A 256 25.62 -7.51 19.01
N SER A 257 25.73 -8.73 18.48
CA SER A 257 25.07 -9.93 18.97
C SER A 257 25.34 -10.19 20.46
N SER A 258 24.47 -9.74 21.35
CA SER A 258 24.31 -10.36 22.66
C SER A 258 23.24 -11.44 22.53
N ASN A 259 23.70 -12.68 22.50
CA ASN A 259 22.88 -13.89 22.39
C ASN A 259 22.06 -14.12 23.66
N THR A 260 21.00 -13.34 23.85
CA THR A 260 19.97 -13.61 24.85
C THR A 260 18.62 -13.66 24.14
N PRO A 261 18.04 -14.86 23.93
CA PRO A 261 16.69 -14.98 23.39
C PRO A 261 15.70 -14.32 24.36
N GLY A 262 14.85 -13.42 23.83
CA GLY A 262 13.79 -12.77 24.60
C GLY A 262 14.01 -11.29 24.96
N VAL A 263 15.13 -10.67 24.56
CA VAL A 263 15.31 -9.21 24.75
C VAL A 263 14.68 -8.47 23.59
N ILE A 264 13.52 -7.84 23.83
CA ILE A 264 12.96 -6.78 22.97
C ILE A 264 13.92 -5.58 23.07
N GLY A 265 14.86 -5.49 22.13
CA GLY A 265 15.77 -4.35 22.06
C GLY A 265 15.01 -3.09 21.65
N THR A 266 14.74 -2.20 22.60
CA THR A 266 14.24 -0.85 22.28
C THR A 266 15.39 -0.08 21.62
N LEU A 267 15.32 0.09 20.30
CA LEU A 267 16.35 0.78 19.54
C LEU A 267 16.08 2.28 19.52
N ARG A 268 17.09 3.09 19.86
CA ARG A 268 17.08 4.54 19.64
C ARG A 268 17.60 4.80 18.22
N PHE A 269 16.83 5.53 17.43
CA PHE A 269 17.12 5.82 16.02
C PHE A 269 17.65 7.23 15.86
N SER A 270 18.50 7.43 14.85
CA SER A 270 18.65 8.75 14.25
C SER A 270 17.54 8.94 13.22
N ALA A 271 16.70 9.93 13.46
CA ALA A 271 15.65 10.37 12.55
C ALA A 271 16.18 11.55 11.72
N VAL A 272 16.00 11.50 10.40
CA VAL A 272 16.25 12.65 9.52
C VAL A 272 14.96 12.96 8.78
N LEU A 273 14.51 14.20 8.92
CA LEU A 273 13.39 14.72 8.14
C LEU A 273 13.81 14.84 6.67
N VAL A 274 13.08 14.17 5.79
CA VAL A 274 13.34 14.21 4.35
C VAL A 274 12.27 15.09 3.71
N HIS A 275 12.66 16.26 3.21
CA HIS A 275 11.75 17.08 2.42
C HIS A 275 11.56 16.42 1.03
N PRO A 276 10.32 16.18 0.58
CA PRO A 276 10.09 15.64 -0.75
C PRO A 276 10.56 16.67 -1.80
N VAL A 277 11.48 16.24 -2.67
CA VAL A 277 11.82 16.99 -3.89
C VAL A 277 10.67 16.75 -4.87
N LEU A 278 9.85 17.76 -5.09
CA LEU A 278 8.77 17.78 -6.08
C LEU A 278 9.31 17.84 -7.52
#